data_AF-A0A5S3RJA9-F1
#
_entry.id   AF-A0A5S3RJA9-F1
#
_cell.length_a   1.000
_cell.length_b   1.000
_cell.length_c   1.000
_cell.angle_alpha   90.00
_cell.angle_beta   90.00
_cell.angle_gamma   90.00
#
_symmetry.space_group_name_H-M   'P 1'
#
loop_
_entity.id
_entity.type
_entity.pdbx_description
1 polymer ?
#
loop_
_entity_poly.entity_id
_entity_poly.type
_entity_poly.pdbx_seq_one_letter_code
_entity_poly.pdbx_strand_id
1 'polypeptide(L)' 'IYCLLFWESLVRFMDNTNPLPYFPEYEGYRYLAPIPAEFDKQQHLPSVYWRDMSHAQQTENYHHLYDAAYKIDCYN' A
#
# COMPACT_ATOMS: atom_id res chain seq x y z
N ILE A 1 -11.46 12.67 0.17
CA ILE A 1 -10.66 11.63 -0.53
C ILE A 1 -9.25 11.52 0.06
N TYR A 2 -8.43 12.59 0.10
CA TYR A 2 -7.13 12.56 0.80
C TYR A 2 -7.21 12.07 2.26
N CYS A 3 -8.29 12.40 2.97
CA CYS A 3 -8.48 11.97 4.37
C CYS A 3 -8.70 10.45 4.54
N LEU A 4 -9.29 9.76 3.55
CA LEU A 4 -9.64 8.32 3.66
C LEU A 4 -8.38 7.46 3.55
N LEU A 5 -7.53 7.75 2.58
CA LEU A 5 -6.26 7.04 2.38
C LEU A 5 -5.29 7.29 3.54
N PHE A 6 -5.26 8.52 4.08
CA PHE A 6 -4.45 8.83 5.26
C PHE A 6 -4.91 8.06 6.51
N TRP A 7 -6.22 7.96 6.75
CA TRP A 7 -6.75 7.21 7.88
C TRP A 7 -6.44 5.72 7.77
N GLU A 8 -6.59 5.14 6.58
CA GLU A 8 -6.22 3.75 6.30
C GLU A 8 -4.72 3.48 6.54
N SER A 9 -3.88 4.45 6.18
CA SER A 9 -2.44 4.42 6.45
C SER A 9 -2.13 4.36 7.94
N LEU A 10 -2.82 5.18 8.74
CA LEU A 10 -2.64 5.24 10.19
C LEU A 10 -3.12 3.94 10.86
N VAL A 11 -4.27 3.40 10.43
CA VAL A 11 -4.81 2.15 10.97
C VAL A 11 -3.85 0.98 10.69
N ARG A 12 -3.34 0.84 9.46
CA ARG A 12 -2.35 -0.21 9.13
C ARG A 12 -0.98 0.02 9.75
N PHE A 13 -0.62 1.25 10.05
CA PHE A 13 0.59 1.54 10.82
C PHE A 13 0.46 1.08 12.27
N MET A 14 -0.73 1.21 12.86
CA MET A 14 -1.03 0.78 14.23
C MET A 14 -1.31 -0.73 14.32
N ASP A 15 -1.81 -1.34 13.24
CA ASP A 15 -2.14 -2.76 13.15
C ASP A 15 -1.15 -3.52 12.23
N ASN A 16 -0.18 -4.20 12.84
CA ASN A 16 0.85 -4.98 12.15
C ASN A 16 0.35 -6.30 11.54
N THR A 17 -0.95 -6.61 11.60
CA THR A 17 -1.49 -7.82 10.98
C THR A 17 -1.48 -7.77 9.45
N ASN A 18 -1.46 -6.56 8.88
CA ASN A 18 -1.38 -6.33 7.44
C ASN A 18 -0.08 -5.59 7.08
N PRO A 19 0.49 -5.81 5.87
CA PRO A 19 1.63 -5.04 5.42
C PRO A 19 1.24 -3.56 5.31
N LEU A 20 2.17 -2.68 5.69
CA LEU A 20 2.05 -1.25 5.51
C LEU A 20 1.64 -0.93 4.05
N PRO A 21 0.73 0.04 3.84
CA PRO A 21 0.36 0.46 2.50
C PRO A 21 1.62 0.84 1.71
N TYR A 22 1.66 0.43 0.45
CA TYR A 22 2.79 0.70 -0.43
C TYR A 22 2.82 2.22 -0.70
N PHE A 23 3.89 2.92 -0.31
CA PHE A 23 4.06 4.36 -0.54
C PHE A 23 5.33 4.61 -1.37
N PRO A 24 5.30 5.54 -2.34
CA PRO A 24 6.48 5.91 -3.14
C PRO A 24 7.68 6.30 -2.29
N GLU A 25 7.44 6.98 -1.17
CA GLU A 25 8.47 7.47 -0.25
C GLU A 25 9.26 6.33 0.41
N TYR A 26 8.68 5.14 0.52
CA TYR A 26 9.32 4.00 1.17
C TYR A 26 10.01 3.04 0.19
N GLU A 27 9.87 3.22 -1.13
CA GLU A 27 10.43 2.31 -2.14
C GLU A 27 11.93 2.04 -1.92
N GLY A 28 12.71 3.08 -1.61
CA GLY A 28 14.15 2.98 -1.39
C GLY A 28 14.57 2.32 -0.07
N TYR A 29 13.65 2.08 0.87
CA TYR A 29 13.94 1.55 2.21
C TYR A 29 13.13 0.29 2.53
N ARG A 30 12.22 -0.10 1.63
CA ARG A 30 11.22 -1.14 1.88
C ARG A 30 11.82 -2.52 2.16
N TYR A 31 12.95 -2.83 1.53
CA TYR A 31 13.69 -4.06 1.76
C TYR A 31 14.20 -4.21 3.21
N LEU A 32 14.25 -3.11 3.98
CA LEU A 32 14.64 -3.11 5.39
C LEU A 32 13.49 -3.53 6.31
N ALA A 33 12.23 -3.47 5.84
CA ALA A 33 11.07 -3.86 6.62
C ALA A 33 10.79 -5.37 6.43
N PRO A 34 10.91 -6.21 7.47
CA PRO A 34 10.88 -7.67 7.32
C PRO A 34 9.53 -8.20 6.80
N ILE A 35 8.41 -7.66 7.30
CA ILE A 35 7.06 -8.07 6.88
C ILE A 35 6.78 -7.69 5.41
N PRO A 36 6.98 -6.43 4.97
CA PRO A 36 6.88 -6.07 3.56
C PRO A 36 7.84 -6.83 2.66
N ALA A 37 9.08 -7.06 3.09
CA ALA A 37 10.08 -7.73 2.25
C ALA A 37 9.75 -9.20 1.96
N GLU A 38 9.15 -9.93 2.91
CA GLU A 38 8.67 -11.29 2.68
C GLU A 38 7.45 -11.31 1.76
N PHE A 39 6.51 -10.37 1.96
CA PHE A 39 5.34 -10.23 1.09
C PHE A 39 5.74 -9.92 -0.35
N ASP A 40 6.68 -8.99 -0.54
CA ASP A 40 7.17 -8.57 -1.85
C ASP A 40 7.88 -9.72 -2.59
N LYS A 41 8.63 -10.57 -1.86
CA LYS A 41 9.25 -11.79 -2.41
C LYS A 41 8.22 -12.80 -2.89
N GLN A 42 7.14 -13.00 -2.13
CA GLN A 42 6.06 -13.94 -2.51
C GLN A 42 5.31 -13.45 -3.75
N GLN A 43 5.08 -12.13 -3.86
CA GLN A 43 4.35 -11.50 -4.95
C GLN A 43 5.22 -11.16 -6.17
N HIS A 44 6.53 -11.45 -6.13
CA HIS A 44 7.50 -11.13 -7.19
C HIS A 44 7.49 -9.64 -7.58
N LEU A 45 7.31 -8.77 -6.58
CA LEU A 45 7.27 -7.32 -6.80
C LEU A 45 8.67 -6.80 -7.20
N PRO A 46 8.78 -6.01 -8.29
CA PRO A 46 10.05 -5.42 -8.70
C PRO A 46 10.54 -4.38 -7.67
N SER A 47 11.87 -4.23 -7.54
CA SER A 47 12.49 -3.32 -6.57
C SER A 47 12.22 -1.83 -6.82
N VAL A 48 11.75 -1.48 -8.03
CA VAL A 48 11.42 -0.12 -8.47
C VAL A 48 9.97 -0.02 -8.94
N TYR A 49 9.06 -0.72 -8.25
CA TYR A 49 7.64 -0.85 -8.60
C TYR A 49 6.93 0.47 -8.90
N TRP A 50 7.13 1.53 -8.11
CA TRP A 50 6.47 2.83 -8.34
C TRP A 50 7.07 3.59 -9.50
N ARG A 51 8.41 3.59 -9.60
CA ARG A 51 9.12 4.32 -10.66
C ARG A 51 8.70 3.85 -12.04
N ASP A 52 8.54 2.54 -12.19
CA ASP A 52 8.22 1.91 -13.48
C ASP A 52 6.71 1.69 -13.68
N MET A 53 5.87 2.11 -12.73
CA MET A 53 4.43 1.94 -12.81
C MET A 53 3.82 2.86 -13.87
N SER A 54 3.09 2.26 -14.83
CA SER A 54 2.31 3.03 -15.80
C SER A 54 1.14 3.76 -15.14
N HIS A 55 0.67 4.85 -15.76
CA HIS A 55 -0.52 5.56 -15.27
C HIS A 55 -1.75 4.64 -15.17
N ALA A 56 -1.90 3.68 -16.09
CA ALA A 56 -3.01 2.73 -16.04
C ALA A 56 -2.97 1.86 -14.77
N GLN A 57 -1.79 1.34 -14.42
CA GLN A 57 -1.58 0.59 -13.18
C GLN A 57 -1.77 1.46 -11.94
N GLN A 58 -1.35 2.73 -11.98
CA GLN A 58 -1.60 3.66 -10.88
C GLN A 58 -3.11 3.83 -10.63
N THR A 59 -3.90 3.98 -11.69
CA THR A 59 -5.36 4.10 -11.60
C THR A 59 -6.01 2.83 -11.04
N GLU A 60 -5.57 1.66 -11.49
CA GLU A 60 -6.08 0.37 -10.99
C GLU A 60 -5.77 0.19 -9.50
N ASN A 61 -4.52 0.43 -9.10
CA ASN A 61 -4.10 0.39 -7.70
C ASN A 61 -4.89 1.38 -6.84
N TYR A 62 -5.14 2.58 -7.37
CA TYR A 62 -5.93 3.60 -6.68
C TYR A 62 -7.37 3.16 -6.44
N HIS A 63 -8.02 2.53 -7.43
CA HIS A 63 -9.36 1.96 -7.25
C HIS A 63 -9.38 0.85 -6.20
N HIS A 64 -8.41 -0.06 -6.22
CA HIS A 64 -8.30 -1.12 -5.22
C HIS A 64 -8.14 -0.56 -3.79
N LEU A 65 -7.29 0.45 -3.61
CA LEU A 65 -7.10 1.13 -2.32
C LEU A 65 -8.38 1.85 -1.87
N TYR A 66 -9.07 2.51 -2.80
CA TYR A 66 -10.32 3.20 -2.50
C TYR A 66 -11.41 2.23 -2.05
N ASP A 67 -11.57 1.09 -2.73
CA ASP A 67 -12.56 0.07 -2.38
C ASP A 67 -12.27 -0.55 -1.00
N ALA A 68 -10.99 -0.75 -0.66
CA ALA A 68 -10.58 -1.23 0.65
C ALA A 68 -10.86 -0.20 1.76
N ALA A 69 -10.47 1.07 1.55
CA ALA A 69 -10.73 2.16 2.49
C ALA A 69 -12.23 2.40 2.70
N TYR A 70 -13.02 2.36 1.62
CA TYR A 70 -14.47 2.50 1.67
C TYR A 70 -15.11 1.47 2.60
N LYS A 71 -14.64 0.21 2.59
CA LYS A 71 -15.15 -0.82 3.51
C LYS A 71 -14.81 -0.53 4.97
N ILE A 72 -13.64 0.03 5.26
CA ILE A 72 -13.27 0.39 6.64
C ILE A 72 -14.17 1.51 7.15
N ASP A 73 -14.45 2.50 6.31
CA ASP A 73 -15.20 3.69 6.71
C ASP A 73 -16.72 3.50 6.70
N CYS A 74 -17.26 2.60 5.87
CA CYS A 74 -18.71 2.38 5.75
C CYS A 74 -19.27 1.31 6.69
N TYR A 75 -18.42 0.53 7.35
CA TYR A 75 -18.82 -0.50 8.30
C TYR A 75 -18.38 -0.21 9.75
N ASN A 76 -17.99 1.05 10.04
CA ASN A 76 -17.80 1.57 11.39
C ASN A 76 -18.97 2.45 11.84
#